data_AF-A0A1A9N4A3-F1
#
_entry.id   AF-A0A1A9N4A3-F1
#
_cell.length_a   1.000
_cell.length_b   1.000
_cell.length_c   1.000
_cell.angle_alpha   90.00
_cell.angle_beta   90.00
_cell.angle_gamma   90.00
#
_symmetry.space_group_name_H-M   'P 1'
#
loop_
_entity.id
_entity.type
_entity.pdbx_description
1 polymer ?
#
loop_
_entity_poly.entity_id
_entity_poly.type
_entity_poly.pdbx_seq_one_letter_code
_entity_poly.pdbx_strand_id
1 'polypeptide(L)'
;MGYVFNRKWLDPCESLISILWKFERANALPGHIVARLMGPDVHPYEGIVPELGAVNLERLRENLPVPVRMLRVALLQPSQRRRYSNVFRHCRHCVAHGYHSVLHQLESISACPAHHRALETACRRCGYEAPYRVSVRLLEAPYRCASCRASYGGQGWTPNTPLMKAEYRKAFTRRYFERYLG
;
A
#
# COMPACT_ATOMS: atom_id res chain seq x y z
N MET A 1 -12.05 -19.53 -9.67
CA MET A 1 -12.29 -18.29 -10.43
C MET A 1 -10.94 -17.66 -10.74
N GLY A 2 -10.65 -17.37 -12.02
CA GLY A 2 -9.33 -16.91 -12.45
C GLY A 2 -9.18 -15.40 -12.34
N TYR A 3 -8.70 -14.91 -11.19
CA TYR A 3 -8.28 -13.51 -11.07
C TYR A 3 -6.96 -13.29 -11.82
N VAL A 4 -6.82 -12.12 -12.46
CA VAL A 4 -5.61 -11.72 -13.18
C VAL A 4 -4.77 -10.84 -12.28
N PHE A 5 -3.50 -11.22 -12.10
CA PHE A 5 -2.53 -10.34 -11.48
C PHE A 5 -1.12 -10.67 -11.95
N ASN A 6 -0.39 -9.67 -12.44
CA ASN A 6 0.95 -9.85 -12.96
C ASN A 6 2.00 -9.31 -11.99
N ARG A 7 2.95 -10.16 -11.59
CA ARG A 7 4.08 -9.75 -10.72
C ARG A 7 4.89 -8.58 -11.30
N LYS A 8 4.89 -8.40 -12.62
CA LYS A 8 5.57 -7.29 -13.32
C LYS A 8 4.96 -5.93 -13.01
N TRP A 9 3.79 -5.88 -12.39
CA TRP A 9 3.15 -4.65 -11.94
C TRP A 9 3.69 -4.14 -10.61
N LEU A 10 4.47 -4.95 -9.89
CA LEU A 10 4.92 -4.63 -8.55
C LEU A 10 6.30 -3.98 -8.54
N ASP A 11 6.39 -2.89 -7.80
CA ASP A 11 7.66 -2.24 -7.47
C ASP A 11 8.23 -2.78 -6.14
N PRO A 12 9.53 -2.61 -5.87
CA PRO A 12 10.12 -2.97 -4.59
C PRO A 12 9.43 -2.24 -3.42
N CYS A 13 9.37 -2.90 -2.26
CA CYS A 13 8.85 -2.31 -1.02
C CYS A 13 7.40 -1.81 -1.11
N GLU A 14 6.63 -2.29 -2.08
CA GLU A 14 5.23 -1.92 -2.26
C GLU A 14 4.39 -2.45 -1.09
N SER A 15 3.57 -1.57 -0.50
CA SER A 15 2.69 -1.91 0.62
C SER A 15 1.53 -2.81 0.21
N LEU A 16 0.97 -3.54 1.18
CA LEU A 16 -0.21 -4.38 0.93
C LEU A 16 -1.39 -3.58 0.38
N ILE A 17 -1.65 -2.38 0.89
CA ILE A 17 -2.73 -1.51 0.38
C ILE A 17 -2.54 -1.19 -1.12
N SER A 18 -1.33 -0.88 -1.56
CA SER A 18 -1.04 -0.61 -2.97
C SER A 18 -1.22 -1.86 -3.84
N ILE A 19 -0.76 -3.02 -3.36
CA ILE A 19 -0.95 -4.31 -4.04
C ILE A 19 -2.44 -4.62 -4.19
N LEU A 20 -3.23 -4.43 -3.14
CA LEU A 20 -4.67 -4.67 -3.13
C LEU A 20 -5.41 -3.70 -4.06
N TRP A 21 -5.02 -2.42 -4.12
CA TRP A 21 -5.59 -1.49 -5.11
C TRP A 21 -5.32 -1.90 -6.56
N LYS A 22 -4.11 -2.41 -6.86
CA LYS A 22 -3.80 -2.96 -8.18
C LYS A 22 -4.64 -4.19 -8.48
N PHE A 23 -4.81 -5.07 -7.49
CA PHE A 23 -5.60 -6.29 -7.63
C PHE A 23 -7.09 -5.98 -7.84
N GLU A 24 -7.65 -5.08 -7.04
CA GLU A 24 -9.01 -4.57 -7.17
C GLU A 24 -9.25 -4.00 -8.56
N ARG A 25 -8.38 -3.08 -8.99
CA ARG A 25 -8.52 -2.39 -10.28
C ARG A 25 -8.31 -3.32 -11.48
N ALA A 26 -7.39 -4.27 -11.42
CA ALA A 26 -7.15 -5.23 -12.51
C ALA A 26 -8.32 -6.20 -12.70
N ASN A 27 -9.09 -6.48 -11.65
CA ASN A 27 -10.17 -7.46 -11.66
C ASN A 27 -11.56 -6.82 -11.54
N ALA A 28 -11.66 -5.49 -11.55
CA ALA A 28 -12.89 -4.73 -11.32
C ALA A 28 -13.67 -5.21 -10.08
N LEU A 29 -12.94 -5.54 -9.00
CA LEU A 29 -13.55 -6.11 -7.79
C LEU A 29 -14.11 -5.01 -6.89
N PRO A 30 -15.24 -5.25 -6.22
CA PRO A 30 -15.67 -4.39 -5.11
C PRO A 30 -14.70 -4.48 -3.93
N GLY A 31 -14.47 -3.36 -3.23
CA GLY A 31 -13.53 -3.30 -2.11
C GLY A 31 -13.87 -4.25 -0.97
N HIS A 32 -15.16 -4.56 -0.74
CA HIS A 32 -15.57 -5.55 0.27
C HIS A 32 -15.16 -6.99 -0.06
N ILE A 33 -15.05 -7.35 -1.34
CA ILE A 33 -14.52 -8.67 -1.75
C ILE A 33 -13.02 -8.73 -1.45
N VAL A 34 -12.29 -7.65 -1.76
CA VAL A 34 -10.86 -7.56 -1.50
C VAL A 34 -10.56 -7.50 0.01
N ALA A 35 -11.38 -6.83 0.80
CA ALA A 35 -11.25 -6.78 2.26
C ALA A 35 -11.36 -8.17 2.91
N ARG A 36 -12.21 -9.05 2.36
CA ARG A 36 -12.36 -10.44 2.86
C ARG A 36 -11.10 -11.28 2.69
N LEU A 37 -10.12 -10.86 1.89
CA LEU A 37 -8.81 -11.50 1.82
C LEU A 37 -8.06 -11.44 3.17
N MET A 38 -8.42 -10.50 4.06
CA MET A 38 -7.75 -10.32 5.34
C MET A 38 -8.12 -11.38 6.38
N GLY A 39 -9.28 -12.04 6.27
CA GLY A 39 -9.82 -12.89 7.35
C GLY A 39 -11.35 -12.94 7.29
N PRO A 40 -11.99 -14.07 7.64
CA PRO A 40 -13.45 -14.09 7.74
C PRO A 40 -13.92 -13.28 8.96
N ASP A 41 -13.07 -13.20 10.00
CA ASP A 41 -13.32 -12.50 11.26
C ASP A 41 -12.97 -11.00 11.19
N VAL A 42 -12.43 -10.52 10.08
CA VAL A 42 -12.09 -9.10 9.91
C VAL A 42 -13.33 -8.34 9.45
N HIS A 43 -13.84 -7.46 10.30
CA HIS A 43 -14.96 -6.59 9.92
C HIS A 43 -14.52 -5.64 8.79
N PRO A 44 -15.15 -5.68 7.61
CA PRO A 44 -14.62 -5.04 6.40
C PRO A 44 -14.59 -3.50 6.48
N TYR A 45 -15.45 -2.88 7.28
CA TYR A 45 -15.49 -1.42 7.45
C TYR A 45 -14.58 -0.90 8.55
N GLU A 46 -14.31 -1.71 9.58
CA GLU A 46 -13.29 -1.38 10.58
C GLU A 46 -11.91 -1.60 9.98
N GLY A 47 -11.77 -2.70 9.23
CA GLY A 47 -10.54 -3.13 8.61
C GLY A 47 -9.50 -3.63 9.60
N ILE A 48 -8.30 -3.88 9.09
CA ILE A 48 -7.16 -4.35 9.88
C ILE A 48 -5.90 -3.59 9.49
N VAL A 49 -4.99 -3.39 10.44
CA VAL A 49 -3.65 -2.86 10.13
C VAL A 49 -2.91 -3.91 9.30
N PRO A 50 -2.31 -3.56 8.14
CA PRO A 50 -1.58 -4.51 7.29
C PRO A 50 -0.22 -4.85 7.92
N GLU A 51 -0.23 -5.56 9.04
CA GLU A 51 0.93 -5.93 9.85
C GLU A 51 1.14 -7.46 9.87
N LEU A 52 2.40 -7.88 9.88
CA LEU A 52 2.76 -9.29 10.02
C LEU A 52 2.34 -9.80 11.41
N GLY A 53 1.59 -10.91 11.43
CA GLY A 53 1.01 -11.47 12.64
C GLY A 53 -0.45 -11.04 12.87
N ALA A 54 -0.84 -9.86 12.39
CA ALA A 54 -2.25 -9.44 12.37
C ALA A 54 -2.98 -9.98 11.12
N VAL A 55 -2.31 -9.99 9.97
CA VAL A 55 -2.87 -10.51 8.71
C VAL A 55 -2.46 -11.95 8.46
N ASN A 56 -3.41 -12.79 8.04
CA ASN A 56 -3.14 -14.18 7.65
C ASN A 56 -2.38 -14.24 6.31
N LEU A 57 -1.07 -14.45 6.38
CA LEU A 57 -0.18 -14.48 5.22
C LEU A 57 -0.44 -15.67 4.29
N GLU A 58 -0.80 -16.83 4.84
CA GLU A 58 -1.12 -18.02 4.02
C GLU A 58 -2.36 -17.76 3.18
N ARG A 59 -3.39 -17.16 3.78
CA ARG A 59 -4.59 -16.77 3.04
C ARG A 59 -4.28 -15.76 1.93
N LEU A 60 -3.43 -14.77 2.19
CA LEU A 60 -2.99 -13.84 1.15
C LEU A 60 -2.28 -14.56 0.01
N ARG A 61 -1.40 -15.51 0.32
CA ARG A 61 -0.65 -16.31 -0.66
C ARG A 61 -1.56 -17.15 -1.54
N GLU A 62 -2.63 -17.71 -0.97
CA GLU A 62 -3.60 -18.54 -1.71
C GLU A 62 -4.45 -17.72 -2.67
N ASN A 63 -4.70 -16.45 -2.36
CA ASN A 63 -5.64 -15.60 -3.09
C ASN A 63 -4.98 -14.53 -3.98
N LEU A 64 -3.70 -14.20 -3.73
CA LEU A 64 -2.92 -13.27 -4.54
C LEU A 64 -1.74 -14.01 -5.17
N PRO A 65 -1.58 -13.98 -6.52
CA PRO A 65 -0.45 -14.63 -7.19
C PRO A 65 0.81 -13.76 -7.09
N VAL A 66 1.21 -13.47 -5.84
CA VAL A 66 2.36 -12.65 -5.45
C VAL A 66 3.31 -13.53 -4.64
N PRO A 67 4.62 -13.51 -4.90
CA PRO A 67 5.58 -14.28 -4.10
C PRO A 67 5.49 -13.93 -2.61
N VAL A 68 5.52 -14.94 -1.73
CA VAL A 68 5.44 -14.78 -0.26
C VAL A 68 6.44 -13.76 0.27
N ARG A 69 7.67 -13.75 -0.26
CA ARG A 69 8.69 -12.75 0.11
C ARG A 69 8.21 -11.30 -0.08
N MET A 70 7.45 -11.05 -1.14
CA MET A 70 6.93 -9.72 -1.45
C MET A 70 5.75 -9.39 -0.53
N LEU A 71 4.86 -10.36 -0.26
CA LEU A 71 3.79 -10.18 0.72
C LEU A 71 4.33 -9.87 2.12
N ARG A 72 5.41 -10.53 2.55
CA ARG A 72 6.09 -10.21 3.82
C ARG A 72 6.61 -8.78 3.82
N VAL A 73 7.32 -8.35 2.77
CA VAL A 73 7.83 -6.98 2.64
C VAL A 73 6.70 -5.93 2.60
N ALA A 74 5.54 -6.30 2.04
CA ALA A 74 4.38 -5.42 1.91
C ALA A 74 3.65 -5.14 3.23
N LEU A 75 3.89 -5.97 4.26
CA LEU A 75 3.33 -5.85 5.60
C LEU A 75 4.25 -5.05 6.53
N LEU A 76 3.65 -4.29 7.45
CA LEU A 76 4.38 -3.71 8.57
C LEU A 76 5.05 -4.82 9.38
N GLN A 77 6.29 -4.60 9.83
CA GLN A 77 7.06 -5.59 10.59
C GLN A 77 7.17 -5.13 12.03
N PRO A 78 6.36 -5.70 12.96
CA PRO A 78 6.31 -5.26 14.34
C PRO A 78 7.71 -5.38 14.97
N SER A 79 8.14 -4.32 15.63
CA SER A 79 9.43 -4.25 16.32
C SER A 79 9.44 -3.05 17.25
N GLN A 80 10.05 -3.21 18.43
CA GLN A 80 10.25 -2.11 19.38
C GLN A 80 11.04 -0.93 18.79
N ARG A 81 11.88 -1.17 17.77
CA ARG A 81 12.70 -0.15 17.11
C ARG A 81 11.96 0.59 15.99
N ARG A 82 10.80 0.10 15.54
CA ARG A 82 10.05 0.65 14.40
C ARG A 82 8.67 1.09 14.85
N ARG A 83 8.46 2.40 14.82
CA ARG A 83 7.14 2.99 15.00
C ARG A 83 6.52 3.29 13.64
N TYR A 84 5.25 2.93 13.51
CA TYR A 84 4.47 3.12 12.30
C TYR A 84 3.32 4.09 12.57
N SER A 85 3.07 4.97 11.62
CA SER A 85 1.93 5.87 11.71
C SER A 85 0.61 5.09 11.55
N ASN A 86 -0.39 5.49 12.33
CA ASN A 86 -1.75 4.97 12.24
C ASN A 86 -2.58 5.62 11.11
N VAL A 87 -2.07 6.67 10.46
CA VAL A 87 -2.70 7.36 9.32
C VAL A 87 -1.98 7.03 8.01
N PHE A 88 -2.68 7.17 6.89
CA PHE A 88 -2.14 6.91 5.55
C PHE A 88 -1.16 8.01 5.12
N ARG A 89 0.14 7.76 5.32
CA ARG A 89 1.21 8.66 4.90
C ARG A 89 1.61 8.36 3.47
N HIS A 90 1.71 9.36 2.61
CA HIS A 90 1.96 9.13 1.20
C HIS A 90 2.84 10.19 0.55
N CYS A 91 3.54 9.78 -0.53
CA CYS A 91 4.17 10.70 -1.45
C CYS A 91 3.26 10.92 -2.66
N ARG A 92 2.96 12.20 -2.95
CA ARG A 92 2.12 12.60 -4.07
C ARG A 92 2.55 12.01 -5.42
N HIS A 93 3.86 11.97 -5.67
CA HIS A 93 4.45 11.50 -6.92
C HIS A 93 4.39 9.98 -7.04
N CYS A 94 4.64 9.25 -5.94
CA CYS A 94 4.46 7.81 -5.89
C CYS A 94 3.00 7.41 -6.15
N VAL A 95 2.06 8.07 -5.48
CA VAL A 95 0.63 7.77 -5.64
C VAL A 95 0.13 8.14 -7.04
N ALA A 96 0.63 9.22 -7.63
CA ALA A 96 0.34 9.56 -9.03
C ALA A 96 0.77 8.46 -10.00
N HIS A 97 1.85 7.75 -9.68
CA HIS A 97 2.37 6.59 -10.42
C HIS A 97 1.69 5.26 -10.01
N GLY A 98 0.70 5.30 -9.12
CA GLY A 98 0.00 4.10 -8.71
C GLY A 98 0.74 3.21 -7.71
N TYR A 99 1.68 3.80 -6.97
CA TYR A 99 2.53 3.11 -6.00
C TYR A 99 2.42 3.73 -4.60
N HIS A 100 2.42 2.87 -3.58
CA HIS A 100 2.60 3.27 -2.19
C HIS A 100 3.51 2.27 -1.47
N SER A 101 4.58 2.77 -0.81
CA SER A 101 5.57 1.95 -0.10
C SER A 101 5.21 1.71 1.35
N VAL A 102 5.59 0.54 1.89
CA VAL A 102 5.58 0.28 3.34
C VAL A 102 6.44 1.29 4.12
N LEU A 103 7.51 1.81 3.48
CA LEU A 103 8.43 2.78 4.09
C LEU A 103 7.78 4.13 4.38
N HIS A 104 6.74 4.51 3.65
CA HIS A 104 6.04 5.75 3.93
C HIS A 104 5.40 5.74 5.32
N GLN A 105 5.14 4.56 5.88
CA GLN A 105 4.52 4.43 7.19
C GLN A 105 5.47 4.43 8.36
N LEU A 106 6.78 4.31 8.14
CA LEU A 106 7.76 4.46 9.21
C LEU A 106 7.82 5.93 9.65
N GLU A 107 7.56 6.19 10.93
CA GLU A 107 7.62 7.55 11.48
C GLU A 107 9.02 8.18 11.36
N SER A 108 10.07 7.34 11.41
CA SER A 108 11.47 7.74 11.19
C SER A 108 11.81 8.09 9.73
N ILE A 109 10.83 8.04 8.83
CA ILE A 109 10.93 8.49 7.44
C ILE A 109 9.93 9.64 7.26
N SER A 110 10.43 10.87 7.24
CA SER A 110 9.62 12.08 7.01
C SER A 110 9.50 12.48 5.54
N ALA A 111 10.43 12.01 4.69
CA ALA A 111 10.47 12.32 3.26
C ALA A 111 10.54 11.05 2.41
N CYS A 112 9.95 11.11 1.21
CA CYS A 112 9.98 10.02 0.24
C CYS A 112 11.42 9.69 -0.18
N PRO A 113 11.86 8.43 -0.10
CA PRO A 113 13.22 8.03 -0.49
C PRO A 113 13.55 8.33 -1.96
N ALA A 114 12.55 8.25 -2.85
CA ALA A 114 12.73 8.45 -4.29
C ALA A 114 12.60 9.92 -4.72
N HIS A 115 11.67 10.66 -4.12
CA HIS A 115 11.31 12.01 -4.58
C HIS A 115 11.80 13.14 -3.66
N HIS A 116 12.34 12.80 -2.50
CA HIS A 116 12.86 13.75 -1.49
C HIS A 116 11.86 14.84 -1.08
N ARG A 117 10.56 14.54 -1.17
CA ARG A 117 9.47 15.41 -0.69
C ARG A 117 8.94 14.88 0.64
N ALA A 118 8.50 15.80 1.50
CA ALA A 118 7.79 15.45 2.73
C ALA A 118 6.58 14.54 2.42
N LEU A 119 6.36 13.55 3.29
CA LEU A 119 5.20 12.68 3.21
C LEU A 119 3.97 13.42 3.74
N GLU A 120 2.85 13.28 3.03
CA GLU A 120 1.57 13.91 3.37
C GLU A 120 0.70 12.92 4.14
N THR A 121 -0.06 13.40 5.12
CA THR A 121 -0.98 12.59 5.94
C THR A 121 -2.45 12.88 5.63
N ALA A 122 -2.74 14.10 5.20
CA ALA A 122 -4.07 14.61 4.93
C ALA A 122 -4.33 14.82 3.44
N CYS A 123 -5.60 14.74 3.03
CA CYS A 123 -6.03 15.14 1.70
C CYS A 123 -5.90 16.67 1.52
N ARG A 124 -5.18 17.13 0.50
CA ARG A 124 -5.07 18.56 0.18
C ARG A 124 -6.38 19.27 -0.15
N ARG A 125 -7.45 18.53 -0.50
CA ARG A 125 -8.76 19.13 -0.84
C ARG A 125 -9.67 19.30 0.38
N CYS A 126 -9.72 18.31 1.27
CA CYS A 126 -10.68 18.30 2.38
C CYS A 126 -10.06 18.11 3.77
N GLY A 127 -8.74 17.99 3.88
CA GLY A 127 -8.04 17.79 5.15
C GLY A 127 -8.18 16.39 5.77
N TYR A 128 -8.97 15.49 5.18
CA TYR A 128 -9.20 14.16 5.74
C TYR A 128 -7.91 13.33 5.82
N GLU A 129 -7.61 12.83 7.01
CA GLU A 129 -6.56 11.84 7.26
C GLU A 129 -7.18 10.44 7.25
N ALA A 130 -6.79 9.60 6.29
CA ALA A 130 -7.32 8.25 6.20
C ALA A 130 -6.60 7.34 7.21
N PRO A 131 -7.32 6.52 8.01
CA PRO A 131 -6.67 5.49 8.82
C PRO A 131 -5.88 4.50 7.95
N TYR A 132 -4.68 4.10 8.37
CA TYR A 132 -3.89 3.10 7.66
C TYR A 132 -4.34 1.67 7.98
N ARG A 133 -5.50 1.31 7.42
CA ARG A 133 -6.12 0.01 7.59
C ARG A 133 -6.64 -0.51 6.27
N VAL A 134 -6.48 -1.81 6.03
CA VAL A 134 -7.16 -2.51 4.94
C VAL A 134 -8.65 -2.56 5.29
N SER A 135 -9.41 -1.61 4.76
CA SER A 135 -10.84 -1.44 4.98
C SER A 135 -11.53 -1.14 3.65
N VAL A 136 -12.82 -1.40 3.55
CA VAL A 136 -13.63 -1.06 2.36
C VAL A 136 -13.48 0.40 1.99
N ARG A 137 -13.55 1.29 2.99
CA ARG A 137 -13.43 2.74 2.79
C ARG A 137 -12.12 3.13 2.09
N LEU A 138 -11.01 2.50 2.45
CA LEU A 138 -9.71 2.79 1.82
C LEU A 138 -9.55 2.08 0.47
N LEU A 139 -10.00 0.83 0.37
CA LEU A 139 -9.90 0.02 -0.84
C LEU A 139 -10.70 0.64 -1.99
N GLU A 140 -11.96 0.99 -1.77
CA GLU A 140 -12.85 1.58 -2.79
C GLU A 140 -12.45 3.00 -3.23
N ALA A 141 -11.38 3.57 -2.67
CA ALA A 141 -10.82 4.86 -3.05
C ALA A 141 -9.36 4.73 -3.53
N PRO A 142 -9.06 3.88 -4.54
CA PRO A 142 -7.68 3.65 -4.95
C PRO A 142 -7.03 4.95 -5.41
N TYR A 143 -5.92 5.30 -4.76
CA TYR A 143 -5.14 6.53 -5.03
C TYR A 143 -5.90 7.84 -4.80
N ARG A 144 -7.05 7.80 -4.12
CA ARG A 144 -7.97 8.92 -3.90
C ARG A 144 -8.34 9.04 -2.42
N CYS A 145 -8.77 10.24 -2.04
CA CYS A 145 -9.33 10.49 -0.72
C CYS A 145 -10.61 9.67 -0.52
N ALA A 146 -10.67 8.91 0.57
CA ALA A 146 -11.85 8.13 0.91
C ALA A 146 -13.06 8.98 1.35
N SER A 147 -12.83 10.26 1.70
CA SER A 147 -13.87 11.22 2.07
C SER A 147 -14.38 12.00 0.84
N CYS A 148 -13.53 12.78 0.16
CA CYS A 148 -13.96 13.67 -0.94
C CYS A 148 -13.66 13.15 -2.35
N ARG A 149 -13.12 11.94 -2.50
CA ARG A 149 -12.72 11.31 -3.78
C ARG A 149 -11.69 12.07 -4.63
N ALA A 150 -11.15 13.18 -4.11
CA ALA A 150 -10.06 13.90 -4.75
C ALA A 150 -8.84 13.00 -4.89
N SER A 151 -8.13 13.13 -6.00
CA SER A 151 -6.87 12.40 -6.17
C SER A 151 -5.84 12.88 -5.15
N TYR A 152 -5.10 11.94 -4.58
CA TYR A 152 -3.92 12.29 -3.80
C TYR A 152 -2.81 12.84 -4.68
N GLY A 153 -2.63 12.34 -5.91
CA GLY A 153 -1.50 12.79 -6.75
C GLY A 153 -1.66 12.74 -8.26
N GLY A 154 -2.62 12.01 -8.80
CA GLY A 154 -2.87 11.90 -10.23
C GLY A 154 -3.88 10.80 -10.58
N GLN A 155 -3.74 10.19 -11.76
CA GLN A 155 -4.63 9.12 -12.20
C GLN A 155 -4.45 7.80 -11.42
N GLY A 156 -3.28 7.59 -10.83
CA GLY A 156 -2.95 6.35 -10.11
C GLY A 156 -2.48 5.26 -11.06
N TRP A 157 -2.77 4.01 -10.71
CA TRP A 157 -2.32 2.84 -11.48
C TRP A 157 -3.34 2.36 -12.52
N THR A 158 -2.85 1.80 -13.62
CA THR A 158 -3.55 0.96 -14.59
C THR A 158 -2.65 -0.22 -15.00
N PRO A 159 -3.16 -1.31 -15.60
CA PRO A 159 -2.33 -2.43 -16.06
C PRO A 159 -1.19 -2.06 -17.03
N ASN A 160 -1.32 -0.93 -17.72
CA ASN A 160 -0.32 -0.41 -18.67
C ASN A 160 0.63 0.62 -18.05
N THR A 161 0.47 0.96 -16.77
CA THR A 161 1.39 1.86 -16.07
C THR A 161 2.78 1.22 -16.01
N PRO A 162 3.83 1.89 -16.53
CA PRO A 162 5.18 1.35 -16.48
C PRO A 162 5.66 1.29 -15.02
N LEU A 163 6.66 0.45 -14.73
CA LEU A 163 7.32 0.45 -13.43
C LEU A 163 7.98 1.80 -13.15
N MET A 164 8.23 2.07 -11.86
CA MET A 164 9.01 3.25 -11.48
C MET A 164 10.41 3.21 -12.10
N LYS A 165 10.97 4.40 -12.31
CA LYS A 165 12.34 4.54 -12.80
C LYS A 165 13.33 3.77 -11.91
N ALA A 166 14.41 3.26 -12.51
CA ALA A 166 15.35 2.38 -11.83
C ALA A 166 15.99 3.03 -10.59
N GLU A 167 16.28 4.33 -10.65
CA GLU A 167 16.81 5.12 -9.54
C GLU A 167 15.85 5.18 -8.35
N TYR A 168 14.54 5.32 -8.61
CA TYR A 168 13.53 5.35 -7.55
C TYR A 168 13.39 3.99 -6.88
N ARG A 169 13.38 2.92 -7.69
CA ARG A 169 13.38 1.53 -7.19
C ARG A 169 14.60 1.23 -6.33
N LYS A 170 15.79 1.66 -6.75
CA LYS A 170 17.03 1.54 -5.96
C LYS A 170 16.95 2.30 -4.65
N ALA A 171 16.39 3.52 -4.65
CA ALA A 171 16.25 4.35 -3.45
C ALA A 171 15.35 3.69 -2.39
N PHE A 172 14.20 3.14 -2.78
CA PHE A 172 13.32 2.40 -1.87
C PHE A 172 14.01 1.16 -1.30
N THR A 173 14.62 0.34 -2.16
CA THR A 173 15.32 -0.88 -1.75
C THR A 173 16.44 -0.58 -0.76
N ARG A 174 17.31 0.41 -1.05
CA ARG A 174 18.38 0.84 -0.15
C ARG A 174 17.83 1.26 1.20
N ARG A 175 16.81 2.13 1.19
CA ARG A 175 16.23 2.65 2.43
C ARG A 175 15.54 1.56 3.25
N TYR A 176 14.95 0.56 2.60
CA TYR A 176 14.40 -0.60 3.28
C TYR A 176 15.48 -1.40 4.00
N PHE A 177 16.59 -1.71 3.34
CA PHE A 177 17.69 -2.42 3.97
C PHE A 177 18.26 -1.67 5.18
N GLU A 178 18.47 -0.35 5.05
CA GLU A 178 18.95 0.51 6.14
C GLU A 178 18.03 0.54 7.38
N ARG A 179 16.73 0.27 7.22
CA ARG A 179 15.74 0.36 8.32
C ARG A 179 15.28 -0.99 8.86
N TYR A 180 15.46 -2.06 8.09
CA TYR A 180 14.98 -3.40 8.44
C TYR A 180 16.10 -4.41 8.71
N LEU A 181 17.30 -4.22 8.15
CA LEU A 181 18.44 -5.12 8.36
C LEU A 181 19.66 -4.45 9.04
N GLY A 182 19.73 -3.11 9.04
CA GLY A 182 20.66 -2.34 9.86
C GLY A 182 20.06 -2.02 11.23
#